data_AF-A0A2Z7AAX6-F1
#
_entry.id   AF-A0A2Z7AAX6-F1
#
_cell.length_a   1.000
_cell.length_b   1.000
_cell.length_c   1.000
_cell.angle_alpha   90.00
_cell.angle_beta   90.00
_cell.angle_gamma   90.00
#
_symmetry.space_group_name_H-M   'P 1'
#
loop_
_entity.id
_entity.type
_entity.pdbx_description
1 polymer ?
#
loop_
_entity_poly.entity_id
_entity_poly.type
_entity_poly.pdbx_seq_one_letter_code
_entity_poly.pdbx_strand_id
1 'polypeptide(L)'
;MNQLQDTRSTLTLKPVAVNSALLDYNKEGYLLVFNGEGYLLISNKEGYLLVSHNKGYLLVSNKQGYLLVSHNKGYLLVSNKEGYLLVSHNKGYLLVSHKKGYLLVSSQEGYLLVSHNEGYLLVSSQEGYLLVSNKEGYLLVNSASADL
;
A
#
# COMPACT_ATOMS: atom_id res chain seq x y z
N MET A 1 4.92 -28.73 -32.28
CA MET A 1 5.53 -27.42 -32.53
C MET A 1 5.06 -26.52 -31.40
N ASN A 2 5.91 -26.33 -30.39
CA ASN A 2 5.56 -25.62 -29.16
C ASN A 2 5.39 -24.13 -29.48
N GLN A 3 4.16 -23.64 -29.37
CA GLN A 3 3.88 -22.21 -29.38
C GLN A 3 4.44 -21.65 -28.06
N LEU A 4 5.59 -20.99 -28.15
CA LEU A 4 6.08 -20.09 -27.09
C LEU A 4 4.99 -19.05 -26.85
N GLN A 5 4.25 -19.19 -25.74
CA GLN A 5 3.40 -18.11 -25.25
C GLN A 5 4.33 -16.98 -24.81
N ASP A 6 4.45 -15.96 -25.65
CA ASP A 6 5.15 -14.71 -25.34
C ASP A 6 4.39 -14.02 -24.20
N THR A 7 4.81 -14.27 -22.97
CA THR A 7 4.31 -13.59 -21.76
C THR A 7 4.84 -12.16 -21.71
N ARG A 8 4.49 -11.34 -22.68
CA ARG A 8 4.73 -9.89 -22.60
C ARG A 8 3.89 -9.36 -21.45
N SER A 9 4.56 -8.90 -20.41
CA SER A 9 3.96 -8.23 -19.27
C SER A 9 3.15 -7.03 -19.77
N THR A 10 1.82 -7.17 -19.84
CA THR A 10 0.94 -6.10 -20.31
C THR A 10 0.93 -4.97 -19.29
N LEU A 11 1.48 -3.81 -19.66
CA LEU A 11 1.32 -2.57 -18.92
C LEU A 11 -0.10 -2.06 -19.13
N THR A 12 -0.94 -2.15 -18.11
CA THR A 12 -2.31 -1.63 -18.17
C THR A 12 -2.33 -0.23 -17.57
N LEU A 13 -2.41 0.79 -18.44
CA LEU A 13 -2.61 2.18 -18.02
C LEU A 13 -4.10 2.47 -18.00
N LYS A 14 -4.70 2.61 -16.81
CA LYS A 14 -6.07 3.11 -16.66
C LYS A 14 -6.05 4.53 -16.12
N PRO A 15 -6.10 5.57 -16.99
CA PRO A 15 -6.36 6.92 -16.53
C PRO A 15 -7.79 6.98 -16.00
N VAL A 16 -7.95 7.27 -14.70
CA VAL A 16 -9.25 7.34 -14.05
C VAL A 16 -9.68 8.80 -14.02
N ALA A 17 -10.74 9.11 -14.76
CA ALA A 17 -11.44 10.38 -14.68
C ALA A 17 -12.50 10.36 -13.56
N VAL A 18 -12.80 11.55 -13.08
CA VAL A 18 -13.20 11.89 -11.71
C VAL A 18 -14.62 11.45 -11.28
N ASN A 19 -14.74 11.25 -9.97
CA ASN A 19 -15.93 11.32 -9.11
C ASN A 19 -16.76 10.03 -8.90
N SER A 20 -16.60 9.53 -7.66
CA SER A 20 -17.34 8.48 -6.95
C SER A 20 -16.99 7.03 -7.30
N ALA A 21 -16.28 6.39 -6.35
CA ALA A 21 -15.98 4.96 -6.27
C ALA A 21 -15.38 4.31 -7.53
N LEU A 22 -14.04 4.22 -7.59
CA LEU A 22 -13.36 3.34 -8.55
C LEU A 22 -13.11 1.98 -7.89
N LEU A 23 -13.57 0.92 -8.56
CA LEU A 23 -13.16 -0.46 -8.31
C LEU A 23 -12.24 -0.92 -9.44
N ASP A 24 -11.00 -1.26 -9.13
CA ASP A 24 -10.08 -1.85 -10.09
C ASP A 24 -9.59 -3.23 -9.64
N TYR A 25 -9.52 -4.15 -10.59
CA TYR A 25 -9.00 -5.49 -10.40
C TYR A 25 -7.98 -5.80 -11.46
N ASN A 26 -6.75 -6.11 -11.04
CA ASN A 26 -5.71 -6.60 -11.92
C ASN A 26 -5.30 -8.02 -11.52
N LYS A 27 -5.29 -8.92 -12.50
CA LYS A 27 -4.93 -10.33 -12.26
C LYS A 27 -3.41 -10.48 -12.19
N GLU A 28 -2.70 -9.96 -13.20
CA GLU A 28 -1.27 -10.10 -13.42
C GLU A 28 -0.74 -8.85 -14.14
N GLY A 29 0.54 -8.50 -13.97
CA GLY A 29 1.20 -7.42 -14.73
C GLY A 29 1.38 -6.12 -13.95
N TYR A 30 1.32 -4.98 -14.65
CA TYR A 30 1.56 -3.65 -14.08
C TYR A 30 0.27 -2.82 -14.09
N LEU A 31 -0.12 -2.28 -12.94
CA LEU A 31 -1.26 -1.38 -12.77
C LEU A 31 -0.82 -0.05 -12.13
N LEU A 32 -1.20 1.05 -12.76
CA LEU A 32 -0.98 2.42 -12.27
C LEU A 32 -2.33 3.10 -12.07
N VAL A 33 -2.59 3.61 -10.86
CA VAL A 33 -3.84 4.29 -10.50
C VAL A 33 -3.55 5.64 -9.86
N PHE A 34 -4.22 6.68 -10.36
CA PHE A 34 -4.19 8.03 -9.81
C PHE A 34 -5.63 8.49 -9.58
N ASN A 35 -5.96 8.96 -8.37
CA ASN A 35 -7.25 9.57 -8.11
C ASN A 35 -7.14 10.79 -7.16
N GLY A 36 -7.86 11.85 -7.51
CA GLY A 36 -7.80 13.14 -6.83
C GLY A 36 -8.58 13.14 -5.51
N GLU A 37 -9.82 12.68 -5.54
CA GLU A 37 -10.69 12.66 -4.36
C GLU A 37 -11.66 11.46 -4.37
N GLY A 38 -12.18 11.08 -3.20
CA GLY A 38 -13.30 10.16 -3.06
C GLY A 38 -12.92 8.81 -2.43
N TYR A 39 -13.60 7.76 -2.89
CA TYR A 39 -13.41 6.38 -2.44
C TYR A 39 -12.75 5.58 -3.56
N LEU A 40 -11.68 4.85 -3.25
CA LEU A 40 -10.93 4.04 -4.20
C LEU A 40 -10.69 2.64 -3.60
N LEU A 41 -11.08 1.61 -4.35
CA LEU A 41 -10.89 0.20 -4.00
C LEU A 41 -10.09 -0.49 -5.10
N ILE A 42 -8.93 -1.03 -4.75
CA ILE A 42 -8.05 -1.71 -5.70
C ILE A 42 -7.71 -3.10 -5.17
N SER A 43 -7.79 -4.10 -6.05
CA SER A 43 -7.35 -5.47 -5.79
C SER A 43 -6.40 -5.94 -6.88
N ASN A 44 -5.21 -6.41 -6.50
CA ASN A 44 -4.23 -6.98 -7.42
C ASN A 44 -3.85 -8.39 -6.96
N LYS A 45 -3.90 -9.38 -7.86
CA LYS A 45 -3.50 -10.75 -7.54
C LYS A 45 -1.99 -10.91 -7.62
N GLU A 46 -1.38 -10.60 -8.76
CA GLU A 46 0.05 -10.75 -8.99
C GLU A 46 0.62 -9.55 -9.77
N GLY A 47 1.84 -9.11 -9.43
CA GLY A 47 2.59 -8.13 -10.22
C GLY A 47 2.94 -6.84 -9.49
N TYR A 48 2.95 -5.73 -10.21
CA TYR A 48 3.38 -4.41 -9.72
C TYR A 48 2.18 -3.46 -9.70
N LEU A 49 1.90 -2.89 -8.52
CA LEU A 49 0.82 -1.94 -8.32
C LEU A 49 1.38 -0.61 -7.77
N LEU A 50 1.12 0.47 -8.50
CA LEU A 50 1.41 1.84 -8.08
C LEU A 50 0.10 2.61 -7.90
N VAL A 51 -0.14 3.12 -6.70
CA VAL A 51 -1.34 3.89 -6.36
C VAL A 51 -0.97 5.24 -5.78
N SER A 52 -1.56 6.30 -6.33
CA SER A 52 -1.52 7.65 -5.76
C SER A 52 -2.93 8.16 -5.55
N HIS A 53 -3.24 8.57 -4.32
CA HIS A 53 -4.56 9.07 -3.94
C HIS A 53 -4.43 10.35 -3.10
N ASN A 54 -5.07 11.43 -3.53
CA ASN A 54 -4.89 12.70 -2.83
C ASN A 54 -5.83 12.83 -1.61
N LYS A 55 -7.14 12.61 -1.73
CA LYS A 55 -8.05 12.81 -0.58
C LYS A 55 -9.21 11.82 -0.50
N GLY A 56 -9.45 11.27 0.68
CA GLY A 56 -10.62 10.45 0.98
C GLY A 56 -10.26 9.09 1.55
N TYR A 57 -10.86 8.03 1.01
CA TYR A 57 -10.69 6.66 1.49
C TYR A 57 -10.05 5.79 0.41
N LEU A 58 -8.93 5.15 0.74
CA LEU A 58 -8.24 4.21 -0.12
C LEU A 58 -8.13 2.84 0.55
N LEU A 59 -8.66 1.82 -0.13
CA LEU A 59 -8.48 0.41 0.23
C LEU A 59 -7.69 -0.30 -0.88
N VAL A 60 -6.53 -0.85 -0.54
CA VAL A 60 -5.69 -1.61 -1.46
C VAL A 60 -5.43 -3.01 -0.91
N SER A 61 -5.67 -4.02 -1.74
CA SER A 61 -5.33 -5.41 -1.47
C SER A 61 -4.39 -5.93 -2.56
N ASN A 62 -3.24 -6.49 -2.17
CA ASN A 62 -2.32 -7.16 -3.08
C ASN A 62 -1.99 -8.57 -2.56
N LYS A 63 -2.11 -9.59 -3.41
CA LYS A 63 -1.78 -10.96 -2.99
C LYS A 63 -0.29 -11.26 -3.16
N GLN A 64 0.33 -10.89 -4.28
CA GLN A 64 1.74 -11.16 -4.52
C GLN A 64 2.41 -10.09 -5.39
N GLY A 65 3.58 -9.61 -4.99
CA GLY A 65 4.44 -8.77 -5.80
C GLY A 65 4.86 -7.47 -5.13
N TYR A 66 4.92 -6.38 -5.89
CA TYR A 66 5.40 -5.08 -5.44
C TYR A 66 4.24 -4.09 -5.37
N LEU A 67 4.02 -3.50 -4.21
CA LEU A 67 2.99 -2.51 -3.97
C LEU A 67 3.62 -1.20 -3.46
N LEU A 68 3.41 -0.12 -4.21
CA LEU A 68 3.73 1.24 -3.81
C LEU A 68 2.44 2.07 -3.67
N VAL A 69 2.19 2.58 -2.47
CA VAL A 69 1.02 3.42 -2.18
C VAL A 69 1.47 4.77 -1.63
N SER A 70 1.00 5.84 -2.27
CA SER A 70 1.09 7.20 -1.76
C SER A 70 -0.31 7.75 -1.51
N HIS A 71 -0.56 8.24 -0.29
CA HIS A 71 -1.86 8.79 0.09
C HIS A 71 -1.71 10.08 0.88
N ASN A 72 -2.30 11.17 0.39
CA ASN A 72 -2.08 12.48 1.01
C ASN A 72 -3.00 12.72 2.24
N LYS A 73 -4.33 12.63 2.10
CA LYS A 73 -5.25 12.95 3.21
C LYS A 73 -6.41 11.98 3.37
N GLY A 74 -6.61 11.44 4.56
CA GLY A 74 -7.79 10.65 4.93
C GLY A 74 -7.44 9.25 5.43
N TYR A 75 -8.23 8.25 5.04
CA TYR A 75 -8.12 6.88 5.55
C TYR A 75 -7.48 5.98 4.50
N LEU A 76 -6.39 5.33 4.87
CA LEU A 76 -5.69 4.35 4.05
C LEU A 76 -5.68 2.98 4.75
N LEU A 77 -6.24 1.97 4.08
CA LEU A 77 -6.12 0.57 4.47
C LEU A 77 -5.36 -0.19 3.39
N VAL A 78 -4.24 -0.80 3.77
CA VAL A 78 -3.43 -1.63 2.87
C VAL A 78 -3.26 -3.03 3.43
N SER A 79 -3.56 -4.03 2.60
CA SER A 79 -3.25 -5.43 2.87
C SER A 79 -2.35 -5.97 1.76
N ASN A 80 -1.18 -6.48 2.13
CA ASN A 80 -0.33 -7.21 1.19
C ASN A 80 0.07 -8.58 1.76
N LYS A 81 -0.16 -9.65 1.00
CA LYS A 81 0.11 -11.00 1.51
C LYS A 81 1.59 -11.36 1.34
N GLU A 82 2.15 -11.22 0.15
CA GLU A 82 3.53 -11.63 -0.15
C GLU A 82 4.26 -10.60 -1.03
N GLY A 83 5.48 -10.22 -0.66
CA GLY A 83 6.39 -9.44 -1.49
C GLY A 83 6.90 -8.15 -0.84
N TYR A 84 6.92 -7.05 -1.59
CA TYR A 84 7.43 -5.76 -1.14
C TYR A 84 6.29 -4.76 -1.05
N LEU A 85 6.15 -4.11 0.11
CA LEU A 85 5.16 -3.07 0.35
C LEU A 85 5.87 -1.78 0.81
N LEU A 86 5.67 -0.70 0.06
CA LEU A 86 6.06 0.65 0.43
C LEU A 86 4.79 1.52 0.55
N VAL A 87 4.59 2.10 1.74
CA VAL A 87 3.49 3.02 2.01
C VAL A 87 4.01 4.37 2.48
N SER A 88 3.57 5.42 1.82
CA SER A 88 3.75 6.81 2.26
C SER A 88 2.38 7.43 2.51
N HIS A 89 2.17 7.96 3.71
CA HIS A 89 0.91 8.59 4.10
C HIS A 89 1.16 9.93 4.80
N ASN A 90 0.55 11.00 4.31
CA ASN A 90 0.79 12.33 4.90
C ASN A 90 -0.11 12.56 6.12
N LYS A 91 -1.44 12.63 5.97
CA LYS A 91 -2.36 12.99 7.07
C LYS A 91 -3.54 12.04 7.21
N GLY A 92 -3.82 11.58 8.44
CA GLY A 92 -5.06 10.90 8.82
C GLY A 92 -4.86 9.55 9.49
N TYR A 93 -5.55 8.51 8.99
CA TYR A 93 -5.48 7.17 9.57
C TYR A 93 -4.87 6.19 8.56
N LEU A 94 -3.86 5.45 9.00
CA LEU A 94 -3.19 4.42 8.24
C LEU A 94 -3.24 3.08 8.98
N LEU A 95 -3.84 2.08 8.34
CA LEU A 95 -3.79 0.68 8.75
C LEU A 95 -3.07 -0.15 7.68
N VAL A 96 -2.00 -0.82 8.08
CA VAL A 96 -1.23 -1.71 7.21
C VAL A 96 -1.17 -3.11 7.81
N SER A 97 -1.51 -4.10 6.99
CA SER A 97 -1.30 -5.52 7.28
C SER A 97 -0.43 -6.14 6.21
N HIS A 98 0.69 -6.73 6.61
CA HIS A 98 1.62 -7.40 5.72
C HIS A 98 2.03 -8.77 6.24
N LYS A 99 1.84 -9.82 5.43
CA LYS A 99 2.08 -11.18 5.90
C LYS A 99 3.53 -11.65 5.72
N LYS A 100 4.15 -11.46 4.54
CA LYS A 100 5.50 -11.97 4.27
C LYS A 100 6.29 -11.07 3.32
N GLY A 101 7.49 -10.68 3.73
CA GLY A 101 8.48 -10.01 2.87
C GLY A 101 9.04 -8.72 3.48
N TYR A 102 9.09 -7.66 2.69
CA TYR A 102 9.62 -6.36 3.13
C TYR A 102 8.50 -5.33 3.22
N LEU A 103 8.37 -4.69 4.37
CA LEU A 103 7.44 -3.60 4.62
C LEU A 103 8.20 -2.33 5.04
N LEU A 104 8.02 -1.27 4.27
CA LEU A 104 8.42 0.09 4.62
C LEU A 104 7.18 0.98 4.72
N VAL A 105 6.99 1.60 5.89
CA VAL A 105 5.91 2.54 6.14
C VAL A 105 6.47 3.87 6.61
N SER A 106 6.04 4.96 5.97
CA SER A 106 6.31 6.32 6.39
C SER A 106 4.99 7.08 6.58
N SER A 107 4.83 7.72 7.73
CA SER A 107 3.70 8.59 8.03
C SER A 107 4.14 9.93 8.61
N GLN A 108 3.53 11.04 8.16
CA GLN A 108 3.82 12.37 8.71
C GLN A 108 2.95 12.66 9.93
N GLU A 109 1.62 12.68 9.78
CA GLU A 109 0.69 13.07 10.85
C GLU A 109 -0.51 12.10 10.96
N GLY A 110 -0.75 11.56 12.17
CA GLY A 110 -2.01 10.93 12.53
C GLY A 110 -1.89 9.61 13.26
N TYR A 111 -2.78 8.65 12.95
CA TYR A 111 -2.84 7.35 13.62
C TYR A 111 -2.32 6.26 12.69
N LEU A 112 -1.27 5.58 13.12
CA LEU A 112 -0.61 4.51 12.39
C LEU A 112 -0.69 3.19 13.15
N LEU A 113 -1.37 2.21 12.54
CA LEU A 113 -1.39 0.82 12.99
C LEU A 113 -0.74 -0.08 11.94
N VAL A 114 0.35 -0.75 12.33
CA VAL A 114 1.09 -1.66 11.45
C VAL A 114 1.14 -3.05 12.06
N SER A 115 0.70 -4.05 11.30
CA SER A 115 0.87 -5.45 11.62
C SER A 115 1.72 -6.13 10.55
N HIS A 116 2.79 -6.78 10.98
CA HIS A 116 3.72 -7.51 10.13
C HIS A 116 3.99 -8.91 10.68
N ASN A 117 3.89 -9.94 9.84
CA ASN A 117 4.03 -11.32 10.31
C ASN A 117 5.43 -11.90 10.09
N GLU A 118 6.03 -11.82 8.90
CA GLU A 118 7.33 -12.44 8.61
C GLU A 118 8.19 -11.58 7.68
N GLY A 119 9.43 -11.26 8.08
CA GLY A 119 10.44 -10.62 7.22
C GLY A 119 11.03 -9.33 7.79
N TYR A 120 11.10 -8.26 7.01
CA TYR A 120 11.71 -6.99 7.42
C TYR A 120 10.65 -5.89 7.50
N LEU A 121 10.57 -5.24 8.66
CA LEU A 121 9.70 -4.10 8.91
C LEU A 121 10.51 -2.87 9.28
N LEU A 122 10.35 -1.80 8.49
CA LEU A 122 10.79 -0.45 8.82
C LEU A 122 9.57 0.47 8.91
N VAL A 123 9.39 1.14 10.05
CA VAL A 123 8.35 2.13 10.27
C VAL A 123 8.96 3.46 10.68
N SER A 124 8.56 4.53 10.00
CA SER A 124 8.88 5.91 10.36
C SER A 124 7.59 6.70 10.57
N SER A 125 7.48 7.42 11.68
CA SER A 125 6.36 8.31 11.99
C SER A 125 6.87 9.62 12.59
N GLN A 126 6.32 10.77 12.18
CA GLN A 126 6.72 12.07 12.72
C GLN A 126 5.79 12.54 13.85
N GLU A 127 4.48 12.56 13.63
CA GLU A 127 3.52 13.06 14.60
C GLU A 127 2.30 12.15 14.73
N GLY A 128 1.86 11.95 15.97
CA GLY A 128 0.63 11.22 16.31
C GLY A 128 0.89 9.85 16.95
N TYR A 129 -0.07 8.94 16.80
CA TYR A 129 -0.06 7.66 17.50
C TYR A 129 0.49 6.55 16.63
N LEU A 130 1.42 5.78 17.18
CA LEU A 130 2.03 4.64 16.51
C LEU A 130 1.81 3.35 17.33
N LEU A 131 1.21 2.34 16.69
CA LEU A 131 1.15 0.98 17.19
C LEU A 131 1.71 0.01 16.15
N VAL A 132 2.73 -0.76 16.55
CA VAL A 132 3.41 -1.74 15.69
C VAL A 132 3.38 -3.11 16.33
N SER A 133 2.96 -4.11 15.56
CA SER A 133 3.08 -5.53 15.90
C SER A 133 3.91 -6.23 14.83
N ASN A 134 5.03 -6.85 15.24
CA ASN A 134 5.86 -7.68 14.37
C ASN A 134 6.03 -9.06 14.99
N LYS A 135 5.67 -10.12 14.27
CA LYS A 135 5.73 -11.49 14.81
C LYS A 135 7.11 -12.12 14.62
N GLU A 136 7.62 -12.16 13.40
CA GLU A 136 8.89 -12.81 13.05
C GLU A 136 9.72 -11.93 12.10
N GLY A 137 11.02 -11.80 12.41
CA GLY A 137 12.00 -11.09 11.58
C GLY A 137 12.46 -9.75 12.17
N TYR A 138 13.02 -8.88 11.31
CA TYR A 138 13.67 -7.65 11.74
C TYR A 138 12.67 -6.49 11.85
N LEU A 139 12.79 -5.72 12.93
CA LEU A 139 11.98 -4.53 13.19
C LEU A 139 12.89 -3.33 13.45
N LEU A 140 12.67 -2.25 12.71
CA LEU A 140 13.20 -0.92 13.00
C LEU A 140 12.06 0.09 13.04
N VAL A 141 11.96 0.82 14.15
CA VAL A 141 10.95 1.86 14.35
C VAL A 141 11.65 3.18 14.66
N ASN A 142 11.30 4.22 13.91
CA ASN A 142 11.67 5.59 14.17
C ASN A 142 10.41 6.42 14.36
N SER A 143 10.20 6.97 15.56
CA SER A 143 9.07 7.85 15.84
C SER A 143 9.55 9.08 16.59
N ALA A 144 9.24 10.27 16.10
CA ALA A 144 9.30 11.46 16.94
C ALA A 144 8.09 11.41 17.88
N SER A 145 8.35 11.45 19.19
CA SER A 145 7.29 11.41 20.19
C SER A 145 6.40 12.64 20.06
N ALA A 146 5.09 12.46 19.97
CA ALA A 146 4.20 13.40 20.64
C ALA A 146 4.36 13.12 22.13
N ASP A 147 4.95 14.06 22.87
CA ASP A 147 5.00 14.02 24.33
C ASP A 147 3.59 13.68 24.87
N LEU A 148 3.52 12.63 25.71
CA LEU A 148 2.34 12.38 26.55
C LEU A 148 2.29 13.43 27.67
#